data_AF-A0A1C5Y221-F1
#
_entry.id   AF-A0A1C5Y221-F1
#
_cell.length_a   1.000
_cell.length_b   1.000
_cell.length_c   1.000
_cell.angle_alpha   90.00
_cell.angle_beta   90.00
_cell.angle_gamma   90.00
#
_symmetry.space_group_name_H-M   'P 1'
#
loop_
_entity.id
_entity.type
_entity.pdbx_description
1 polymer ?
#
loop_
_entity_poly.entity_id
_entity_poly.type
_entity_poly.pdbx_seq_one_letter_code
_entity_poly.pdbx_strand_id
1 'polypeptide(L)'
;MNNGLWTSVKDNVVFVLVSVGIAAALMLIAYAAEKAIKKRNHDTERVLSTRKIAMIGVFSAIAAVLMLFEFPLPFAPSFYELDFSEIPALVGTFAFGPVAGVMIEFVKILLKLLMKGTSTAFVGDLANFVVGCSFILPASIIYLFKKTRKTAIIGSVTGTLIMTVFGTAFNAIYLLPAFSKLYGLPLDAIVQMGNAVNGNINSIVTLVVFAVAPMNLLKGGSVSLVTMLIYKKLSPILKSAAISGKTEHVKQVETVK
;
A
#
# COMPACT_ATOMS: atom_id res chain seq x y z
N MET A 1 8.96 13.58 -21.88
CA MET A 1 9.56 12.63 -22.83
C MET A 1 9.20 11.23 -22.35
N ASN A 2 8.26 10.54 -23.00
CA ASN A 2 7.89 9.19 -22.61
C ASN A 2 8.91 8.22 -23.24
N ASN A 3 10.10 8.17 -22.63
CA ASN A 3 11.07 7.13 -22.93
C ASN A 3 10.42 5.83 -22.42
N GLY A 4 10.07 4.89 -23.31
CA GLY A 4 9.33 3.68 -22.93
C GLY A 4 9.90 2.98 -21.68
N LEU A 5 9.07 2.21 -20.96
CA LEU A 5 9.39 1.66 -19.63
C LEU A 5 10.83 1.12 -19.51
N TRP A 6 11.29 0.37 -20.52
CA TRP A 6 12.64 -0.19 -20.56
C TRP A 6 13.76 0.85 -20.57
N THR A 7 13.58 1.97 -21.25
CA THR A 7 14.53 3.08 -21.23
C THR A 7 14.53 3.74 -19.85
N SER A 8 13.35 3.98 -19.27
CA SER A 8 13.25 4.50 -17.90
C SER A 8 13.97 3.60 -16.90
N VAL A 9 13.84 2.26 -17.02
CA VAL A 9 14.56 1.29 -16.19
C VAL A 9 16.07 1.43 -16.36
N LYS A 10 16.57 1.50 -17.61
CA LYS A 10 18.00 1.65 -17.91
C LYS A 10 18.59 2.94 -17.34
N ASP A 11 17.84 4.03 -17.41
CA ASP A 11 18.28 5.33 -16.92
C ASP A 11 18.32 5.38 -15.38
N ASN A 12 17.57 4.51 -14.70
CA ASN A 12 17.35 4.55 -13.25
C ASN A 12 17.67 3.20 -12.55
N VAL A 13 18.54 2.36 -13.11
CA VAL A 13 18.79 0.98 -12.63
C VAL A 13 19.07 0.92 -11.13
N VAL A 14 19.93 1.80 -10.61
CA VAL A 14 20.30 1.81 -9.19
C VAL A 14 19.06 2.03 -8.31
N PHE A 15 18.20 2.98 -8.69
CA PHE A 15 16.99 3.27 -7.93
C PHE A 15 15.96 2.13 -8.02
N VAL A 16 15.85 1.49 -9.19
CA VAL A 16 15.01 0.29 -9.35
C VAL A 16 15.49 -0.86 -8.47
N LEU A 17 16.81 -1.10 -8.39
CA LEU A 17 17.38 -2.14 -7.51
C LEU A 17 17.11 -1.85 -6.04
N VAL A 18 17.26 -0.59 -5.61
CA VAL A 18 16.91 -0.18 -4.24
C VAL A 18 15.42 -0.39 -3.96
N SER A 19 14.55 -0.06 -4.93
CA SER A 19 13.10 -0.26 -4.82
C SER A 19 12.73 -1.73 -4.66
N VAL A 20 13.38 -2.63 -5.42
CA VAL A 20 13.21 -4.08 -5.28
C VAL A 20 13.70 -4.57 -3.91
N GLY A 21 14.84 -4.05 -3.43
CA GLY A 21 15.36 -4.37 -2.09
C GLY A 21 14.38 -3.97 -0.98
N ILE A 22 13.78 -2.78 -1.07
CA ILE A 22 12.76 -2.30 -0.13
C ILE A 22 11.50 -3.19 -0.20
N ALA A 23 11.06 -3.57 -1.41
CA ALA A 23 9.93 -4.48 -1.58
C ALA A 23 10.18 -5.85 -0.95
N ALA A 24 11.38 -6.42 -1.13
CA ALA A 24 11.77 -7.66 -0.48
C ALA A 24 11.77 -7.54 1.05
N ALA A 25 12.28 -6.43 1.60
CA ALA A 25 12.27 -6.19 3.04
C ALA A 25 10.84 -6.09 3.61
N LEU A 26 9.94 -5.36 2.94
CA LEU A 26 8.54 -5.26 3.34
C LEU A 26 7.81 -6.61 3.25
N MET A 27 8.13 -7.42 2.24
CA MET A 27 7.62 -8.79 2.12
C MET A 27 8.08 -9.68 3.28
N LEU A 28 9.34 -9.56 3.72
CA LEU A 28 9.85 -10.30 4.89
C LEU A 28 9.17 -9.85 6.18
N ILE A 29 8.95 -8.54 6.36
CA ILE A 29 8.20 -7.99 7.51
C ILE A 29 6.77 -8.52 7.52
N ALA A 30 6.09 -8.51 6.36
CA ALA A 30 4.74 -9.03 6.22
C ALA A 30 4.68 -10.53 6.54
N TYR A 31 5.66 -11.30 6.06
CA TYR A 31 5.77 -12.73 6.33
C TYR A 31 5.98 -13.01 7.82
N ALA A 32 6.87 -12.28 8.48
CA ALA A 32 7.11 -12.39 9.92
C ALA A 32 5.86 -12.05 10.73
N ALA A 33 5.18 -10.95 10.39
CA ALA A 33 3.92 -10.54 11.01
C ALA A 33 2.82 -11.60 10.84
N GLU A 34 2.64 -12.13 9.62
CA GLU A 34 1.65 -13.17 9.37
C GLU A 34 1.97 -14.46 10.14
N LYS A 35 3.24 -14.88 10.17
CA LYS A 35 3.67 -16.06 10.93
C LYS A 35 3.42 -15.91 12.43
N ALA A 36 3.68 -14.72 12.99
CA ALA A 36 3.39 -14.43 14.40
C ALA A 36 1.89 -14.49 14.71
N ILE A 37 1.05 -13.91 13.84
CA ILE A 37 -0.42 -13.94 13.96
C ILE A 37 -0.94 -15.38 13.88
N LYS A 38 -0.44 -16.17 12.92
CA LYS A 38 -0.84 -17.57 12.74
C LYS A 38 -0.46 -18.44 13.92
N LYS A 39 0.78 -18.33 14.40
CA LYS A 39 1.26 -19.05 15.60
C LYS A 39 0.34 -18.78 16.79
N ARG A 40 -0.05 -17.53 17.00
CA ARG A 40 -0.93 -17.14 18.10
C ARG A 40 -2.36 -17.67 17.95
N ASN A 41 -2.89 -17.67 16.73
CA ASN A 41 -4.26 -18.12 16.46
C ASN A 41 -4.37 -19.64 16.27
N HIS A 42 -3.27 -20.39 16.41
CA HIS A 42 -3.18 -21.82 16.08
C HIS A 42 -3.67 -22.12 14.65
N ASP A 43 -3.42 -21.20 13.72
CA ASP A 43 -3.78 -21.33 12.32
C ASP A 43 -2.70 -22.12 11.58
N THR A 44 -3.08 -23.30 11.08
CA THR A 44 -2.20 -24.24 10.36
C THR A 44 -2.23 -24.05 8.85
N GLU A 45 -3.07 -23.14 8.32
CA GLU A 45 -3.12 -22.90 6.88
C GLU A 45 -1.76 -22.38 6.36
N ARG A 46 -1.45 -22.67 5.10
CA ARG A 46 -0.27 -22.09 4.42
C ARG A 46 -0.40 -20.57 4.32
N VAL A 47 0.72 -19.84 4.43
CA VAL A 47 0.75 -18.38 4.23
C VAL A 47 0.21 -18.03 2.84
N LEU A 48 0.64 -18.76 1.80
CA LEU A 48 0.13 -18.67 0.44
C LEU A 48 -0.48 -20.01 0.02
N SER A 49 -1.80 -20.12 0.05
CA SER A 49 -2.55 -21.22 -0.59
C SER A 49 -2.93 -20.84 -2.02
N THR A 50 -3.27 -21.81 -2.87
CA THR A 50 -3.71 -21.57 -4.26
C THR A 50 -4.87 -20.58 -4.33
N ARG A 51 -5.84 -20.71 -3.41
CA ARG A 51 -6.96 -19.76 -3.27
C ARG A 51 -6.47 -18.35 -2.97
N LYS A 52 -5.53 -18.18 -2.03
CA LYS A 52 -4.97 -16.86 -1.69
C LYS A 52 -4.25 -16.24 -2.89
N ILE A 53 -3.46 -17.02 -3.62
CA ILE A 53 -2.75 -16.55 -4.82
C ILE A 53 -3.74 -16.05 -5.89
N ALA A 54 -4.80 -16.82 -6.17
CA ALA A 54 -5.83 -16.40 -7.13
C ALA A 54 -6.51 -15.09 -6.70
N MET A 55 -6.85 -14.96 -5.41
CA MET A 55 -7.48 -13.75 -4.89
C MET A 55 -6.53 -12.55 -4.89
N ILE A 56 -5.25 -12.74 -4.59
CA ILE A 56 -4.22 -11.69 -4.73
C ILE A 56 -4.24 -11.16 -6.16
N GLY A 57 -4.20 -12.03 -7.17
CA GLY A 57 -4.25 -11.63 -8.57
C GLY A 57 -5.50 -10.81 -8.92
N VAL A 58 -6.68 -11.24 -8.47
CA VAL A 58 -7.94 -10.49 -8.69
C VAL A 58 -7.90 -9.11 -8.01
N PHE A 59 -7.51 -9.04 -6.74
CA PHE A 59 -7.44 -7.77 -6.01
C PHE A 59 -6.37 -6.84 -6.59
N SER A 60 -5.22 -7.36 -7.03
CA SER A 60 -4.18 -6.58 -7.73
C SER A 60 -4.68 -6.00 -9.04
N ALA A 61 -5.43 -6.77 -9.83
CA ALA A 61 -6.00 -6.27 -11.09
C ALA A 61 -7.00 -5.14 -10.85
N ILE A 62 -7.89 -5.28 -9.86
CA ILE A 62 -8.83 -4.22 -9.48
C ILE A 62 -8.06 -2.98 -8.97
N ALA A 63 -7.05 -3.18 -8.12
CA ALA A 63 -6.22 -2.10 -7.59
C ALA A 63 -5.51 -1.34 -8.72
N ALA A 64 -4.93 -2.08 -9.68
CA ALA A 64 -4.24 -1.48 -10.82
C ALA A 64 -5.21 -0.63 -11.66
N VAL A 65 -6.40 -1.15 -11.96
CA VAL A 65 -7.43 -0.39 -12.69
C VAL A 65 -7.83 0.88 -11.94
N LEU A 66 -8.05 0.80 -10.62
CA LEU A 66 -8.38 1.98 -9.80
C LEU A 66 -7.26 3.01 -9.79
N MET A 67 -5.99 2.57 -9.80
CA MET A 67 -4.82 3.46 -9.85
C MET A 67 -4.72 4.22 -11.17
N LEU A 68 -5.29 3.72 -12.28
CA LEU A 68 -5.31 4.46 -13.55
C LEU A 68 -6.17 5.73 -13.48
N PHE A 69 -7.10 5.80 -12.52
CA PHE A 69 -7.95 6.96 -12.27
C PHE A 69 -7.37 7.87 -11.18
N GLU A 70 -6.04 7.85 -10.99
CA GLU A 70 -5.33 8.80 -10.12
C GLU A 70 -5.48 10.24 -10.64
N PHE A 71 -5.64 11.19 -9.72
CA PHE A 71 -5.82 12.60 -10.06
C PHE A 71 -4.98 13.50 -9.15
N PRO A 72 -4.47 14.64 -9.65
CA PRO A 72 -3.67 15.56 -8.86
C PRO A 72 -4.51 16.27 -7.80
N LEU A 73 -3.90 16.57 -6.65
CA LEU A 73 -4.57 17.29 -5.57
C LEU A 73 -4.44 18.81 -5.74
N PRO A 74 -5.52 19.60 -5.51
CA PRO A 74 -5.52 21.04 -5.76
C PRO A 74 -4.65 21.84 -4.79
N PHE A 75 -4.21 21.24 -3.68
CA PHE A 75 -3.39 21.89 -2.64
C PHE A 75 -1.92 21.41 -2.65
N ALA A 76 -1.54 20.57 -3.61
CA ALA A 76 -0.20 19.98 -3.71
C ALA A 76 0.36 20.12 -5.15
N PRO A 77 1.68 20.04 -5.33
CA PRO A 77 2.27 19.88 -6.66
C PRO A 77 1.65 18.72 -7.45
N SER A 78 1.58 18.85 -8.78
CA SER A 78 0.87 17.90 -9.66
C SER A 78 1.40 16.47 -9.67
N PHE A 79 2.63 16.24 -9.17
CA PHE A 79 3.18 14.90 -9.01
C PHE A 79 2.65 14.17 -7.76
N TYR A 80 1.89 14.85 -6.89
CA TYR A 80 1.12 14.23 -5.80
C TYR A 80 -0.29 13.90 -6.29
N GLU A 81 -0.47 12.65 -6.68
CA GLU A 81 -1.74 12.12 -7.17
C GLU A 81 -2.43 11.28 -6.08
N LEU A 82 -3.75 11.40 -6.00
CA LEU A 82 -4.61 10.61 -5.14
C LEU A 82 -5.36 9.57 -5.96
N ASP A 83 -5.46 8.37 -5.41
CA ASP A 83 -6.17 7.25 -6.00
C ASP A 83 -6.82 6.39 -4.90
N PHE A 84 -7.66 5.44 -5.29
CA PHE A 84 -8.40 4.57 -4.37
C PHE A 84 -7.97 3.10 -4.45
N SER A 85 -6.78 2.82 -4.99
CA SER A 85 -6.30 1.46 -5.24
C SER A 85 -5.97 0.67 -3.96
N GLU A 86 -5.79 1.35 -2.83
CA GLU A 86 -5.55 0.72 -1.53
C GLU A 86 -6.81 0.08 -0.95
N ILE A 87 -8.01 0.36 -1.51
CA ILE A 87 -9.26 -0.29 -1.07
C ILE A 87 -9.17 -1.82 -1.32
N PRO A 88 -8.90 -2.31 -2.54
CA PRO A 88 -8.59 -3.71 -2.79
C PRO A 88 -7.48 -4.28 -1.90
N ALA A 89 -6.38 -3.54 -1.69
CA ALA A 89 -5.26 -3.99 -0.89
C ALA A 89 -5.67 -4.18 0.58
N LEU A 90 -6.34 -3.21 1.19
CA LEU A 90 -6.81 -3.28 2.57
C LEU A 90 -7.82 -4.42 2.75
N VAL A 91 -8.78 -4.56 1.82
CA VAL A 91 -9.74 -5.68 1.81
C VAL A 91 -9.01 -7.02 1.74
N GLY A 92 -8.09 -7.17 0.79
CA GLY A 92 -7.33 -8.41 0.61
C GLY A 92 -6.46 -8.73 1.83
N THR A 93 -5.89 -7.71 2.47
CA THR A 93 -5.08 -7.87 3.68
C THR A 93 -5.91 -8.34 4.87
N PHE A 94 -7.09 -7.74 5.08
CA PHE A 94 -8.03 -8.19 6.12
C PHE A 94 -8.58 -9.60 5.84
N ALA A 95 -8.72 -9.98 4.56
CA ALA A 95 -9.20 -11.29 4.15
C ALA A 95 -8.14 -12.39 4.34
N PHE A 96 -6.95 -12.16 3.83
CA PHE A 96 -5.97 -13.21 3.55
C PHE A 96 -4.64 -13.06 4.28
N GLY A 97 -4.42 -11.94 4.97
CA GLY A 97 -3.23 -11.71 5.80
C GLY A 97 -2.30 -10.61 5.28
N PRO A 98 -1.32 -10.19 6.10
CA PRO A 98 -0.35 -9.16 5.76
C PRO A 98 0.41 -9.44 4.46
N VAL A 99 0.79 -10.69 4.20
CA VAL A 99 1.54 -11.05 2.99
C VAL A 99 0.70 -10.84 1.74
N ALA A 100 -0.59 -11.20 1.79
CA ALA A 100 -1.50 -10.97 0.67
C ALA A 100 -1.63 -9.48 0.36
N GLY A 101 -1.68 -8.64 1.40
CA GLY A 101 -1.71 -7.19 1.27
C GLY A 101 -0.51 -6.61 0.52
N VAL A 102 0.69 -6.91 1.00
CA VAL A 102 1.93 -6.42 0.37
C VAL A 102 2.09 -6.95 -1.06
N MET A 103 1.69 -8.19 -1.32
CA MET A 103 1.65 -8.73 -2.68
C MET A 103 0.66 -7.99 -3.57
N ILE A 104 -0.51 -7.60 -3.05
CA ILE A 104 -1.50 -6.82 -3.80
C ILE A 104 -0.92 -5.47 -4.19
N GLU A 105 -0.32 -4.75 -3.23
CA GLU A 105 0.37 -3.48 -3.46
C GLU A 105 1.49 -3.62 -4.48
N PHE A 106 2.32 -4.66 -4.36
CA PHE A 106 3.45 -4.87 -5.25
C PHE A 106 3.00 -5.13 -6.69
N VAL A 107 2.09 -6.09 -6.89
CA VAL A 107 1.59 -6.44 -8.23
C VAL A 107 0.79 -5.28 -8.83
N LYS A 108 0.04 -4.52 -8.03
CA LYS A 108 -0.63 -3.28 -8.48
C LYS A 108 0.36 -2.34 -9.16
N ILE A 109 1.48 -2.04 -8.49
CA ILE A 109 2.49 -1.12 -9.02
C ILE A 109 3.15 -1.67 -10.28
N LEU A 110 3.46 -2.97 -10.31
CA LEU A 110 3.98 -3.60 -11.53
C LEU A 110 3.00 -3.47 -12.71
N LEU A 111 1.71 -3.74 -12.49
CA LEU A 111 0.68 -3.60 -13.52
C LEU A 111 0.55 -2.14 -13.98
N LYS A 112 0.51 -1.18 -13.05
CA LYS A 112 0.48 0.25 -13.38
C LYS A 112 1.69 0.66 -14.22
N LEU A 113 2.89 0.21 -13.86
CA LEU A 113 4.12 0.49 -14.61
C LEU A 113 4.07 -0.11 -16.03
N LEU A 114 3.50 -1.30 -16.20
CA LEU A 114 3.33 -1.91 -17.52
C LEU A 114 2.29 -1.18 -18.39
N MET A 115 1.25 -0.61 -17.77
CA MET A 115 0.14 0.03 -18.49
C MET A 115 0.37 1.52 -18.79
N LYS A 116 0.88 2.29 -17.81
CA LYS A 116 1.05 3.75 -17.87
C LYS A 116 2.52 4.19 -17.86
N GLY A 117 3.43 3.31 -17.43
CA GLY A 117 4.82 3.67 -17.17
C GLY A 117 4.98 4.52 -15.91
N THR A 118 6.10 5.25 -15.85
CA THR A 118 6.43 6.16 -14.76
C THR A 118 6.58 7.58 -15.27
N SER A 119 5.95 8.53 -14.58
CA SER A 119 6.11 9.99 -14.79
C SER A 119 7.03 10.63 -13.75
N THR A 120 7.58 9.85 -12.81
CA THR A 120 8.37 10.31 -11.64
C THR A 120 9.66 9.50 -11.42
N ALA A 121 10.25 8.96 -12.50
CA ALA A 121 11.46 8.12 -12.45
C ALA A 121 11.40 7.02 -11.35
N PHE A 122 10.25 6.35 -11.23
CA PHE A 122 9.91 5.34 -10.23
C PHE A 122 9.78 5.84 -8.78
N VAL A 123 10.06 7.11 -8.49
CA VAL A 123 9.97 7.65 -7.12
C VAL A 123 8.53 7.65 -6.62
N GLY A 124 7.58 8.08 -7.46
CA GLY A 124 6.15 8.04 -7.13
C GLY A 124 5.63 6.61 -7.01
N ASP A 125 6.11 5.69 -7.85
CA ASP A 125 5.72 4.27 -7.80
C ASP A 125 6.22 3.60 -6.51
N LEU A 126 7.47 3.88 -6.11
CA LEU A 126 8.01 3.44 -4.83
C LEU A 126 7.25 4.09 -3.67
N ALA A 127 6.96 5.38 -3.75
CA ALA A 127 6.22 6.10 -2.72
C ALA A 127 4.85 5.45 -2.50
N ASN A 128 4.08 5.21 -3.56
CA ASN A 128 2.76 4.59 -3.48
C ASN A 128 2.85 3.21 -2.82
N PHE A 129 3.80 2.37 -3.23
CA PHE A 129 4.00 1.04 -2.64
C PHE A 129 4.36 1.09 -1.14
N VAL A 130 5.39 1.86 -0.76
CA VAL A 130 5.92 1.86 0.62
C VAL A 130 4.94 2.55 1.56
N VAL A 131 4.34 3.67 1.14
CA VAL A 131 3.33 4.40 1.92
C VAL A 131 2.07 3.55 2.06
N GLY A 132 1.62 2.88 0.99
CA GLY A 132 0.53 1.90 1.05
C GLY A 132 0.80 0.76 2.04
N CYS A 133 2.00 0.16 1.99
CA CYS A 133 2.42 -0.87 2.96
C CYS A 133 2.43 -0.36 4.41
N SER A 134 2.86 0.88 4.64
CA SER A 134 2.85 1.51 5.96
C SER A 134 1.44 1.73 6.53
N PHE A 135 0.42 1.75 5.66
CA PHE A 135 -0.99 1.76 6.03
C PHE A 135 -1.53 0.35 6.31
N ILE A 136 -1.41 -0.57 5.33
CA ILE A 136 -2.09 -1.87 5.39
C ILE A 136 -1.49 -2.82 6.44
N LEU A 137 -0.18 -2.75 6.70
CA LEU A 137 0.50 -3.64 7.64
C LEU A 137 0.02 -3.42 9.09
N PRO A 138 0.15 -2.23 9.69
CA PRO A 138 -0.36 -2.01 11.04
C PRO A 138 -1.88 -2.20 11.13
N ALA A 139 -2.63 -1.77 10.11
CA ALA A 139 -4.07 -1.95 10.10
C ALA A 139 -4.47 -3.43 10.19
N SER A 140 -3.83 -4.27 9.38
CA SER A 140 -4.11 -5.71 9.36
C SER A 140 -3.61 -6.44 10.59
N ILE A 141 -2.45 -6.07 11.14
CA ILE A 141 -1.96 -6.65 12.40
C ILE A 141 -3.00 -6.42 13.49
N ILE A 142 -3.48 -5.20 13.68
CA ILE A 142 -4.50 -4.89 14.70
C ILE A 142 -5.81 -5.65 14.44
N TYR A 143 -6.27 -5.69 13.20
CA TYR A 143 -7.52 -6.37 12.84
C TYR A 143 -7.44 -7.89 13.04
N LEU A 144 -6.37 -8.53 12.54
CA LEU A 144 -6.19 -9.98 12.58
C LEU A 144 -5.88 -10.49 13.99
N PHE A 145 -5.45 -9.61 14.89
CA PHE A 145 -5.35 -9.93 16.30
C PHE A 145 -6.72 -10.25 16.92
N LYS A 146 -7.80 -9.62 16.48
CA LYS A 146 -9.16 -10.00 16.91
C LYS A 146 -10.13 -9.54 15.86
N LYS A 147 -10.55 -10.42 14.94
CA LYS A 147 -11.38 -10.06 13.77
C LYS A 147 -12.76 -9.55 14.17
N THR A 148 -12.91 -8.23 14.30
CA THR A 148 -14.18 -7.56 14.62
C THR A 148 -14.29 -6.25 13.86
N ARG A 149 -15.49 -5.71 13.72
CA ARG A 149 -15.69 -4.38 13.13
C ARG A 149 -14.94 -3.29 13.92
N LYS A 150 -14.89 -3.40 15.25
CA LYS A 150 -14.19 -2.43 16.13
C LYS A 150 -12.69 -2.41 15.83
N THR A 151 -12.05 -3.57 15.78
CA THR A 151 -10.61 -3.67 15.47
C THR A 151 -10.29 -3.35 14.01
N ALA A 152 -11.23 -3.54 13.08
CA ALA A 152 -11.08 -3.07 11.70
C ALA A 152 -11.01 -1.54 11.66
N ILE A 153 -11.91 -0.85 12.37
CA ILE A 153 -11.89 0.62 12.49
C ILE A 153 -10.61 1.10 13.18
N ILE A 154 -10.27 0.53 14.34
CA ILE A 154 -9.05 0.91 15.09
C ILE A 154 -7.81 0.67 14.22
N GLY A 155 -7.72 -0.48 13.56
CA GLY A 155 -6.63 -0.80 12.65
C GLY A 155 -6.50 0.22 11.52
N SER A 156 -7.61 0.55 10.86
CA SER A 156 -7.66 1.57 9.80
C SER A 156 -7.23 2.96 10.28
N VAL A 157 -7.69 3.41 11.44
CA VAL A 157 -7.28 4.70 12.02
C VAL A 157 -5.79 4.69 12.35
N THR A 158 -5.31 3.66 13.06
CA THR A 158 -3.89 3.53 13.40
C THR A 158 -3.01 3.45 12.16
N GLY A 159 -3.42 2.69 11.14
CA GLY A 159 -2.71 2.62 9.87
C GLY A 159 -2.67 3.98 9.17
N THR A 160 -3.77 4.73 9.18
CA THR A 160 -3.82 6.08 8.56
C THR A 160 -2.85 7.03 9.26
N LEU A 161 -2.80 7.00 10.59
CA LEU A 161 -1.87 7.84 11.36
C LEU A 161 -0.41 7.43 11.12
N ILE A 162 -0.11 6.12 11.11
CA ILE A 162 1.23 5.62 10.81
C ILE A 162 1.64 6.02 9.39
N MET A 163 0.77 5.81 8.40
CA MET A 163 1.02 6.21 7.02
C MET A 163 1.26 7.71 6.90
N THR A 164 0.50 8.52 7.65
CA THR A 164 0.67 9.98 7.63
C THR A 164 2.05 10.36 8.17
N VAL A 165 2.43 9.87 9.35
CA VAL A 165 3.71 10.19 9.97
C VAL A 165 4.87 9.65 9.14
N PHE A 166 4.84 8.35 8.82
CA PHE A 166 5.86 7.68 8.02
C PHE A 166 5.97 8.29 6.63
N GLY A 167 4.86 8.45 5.91
CA GLY A 167 4.85 8.96 4.54
C GLY A 167 5.32 10.41 4.46
N THR A 168 5.04 11.23 5.47
CA THR A 168 5.53 12.62 5.57
C THR A 168 7.04 12.63 5.80
N ALA A 169 7.53 11.86 6.78
CA ALA A 169 8.96 11.76 7.07
C ALA A 169 9.75 11.15 5.90
N PHE A 170 9.24 10.08 5.31
CA PHE A 170 9.85 9.41 4.16
C PHE A 170 9.90 10.30 2.93
N ASN A 171 8.88 11.17 2.73
CA ASN A 171 8.93 12.19 1.68
C ASN A 171 10.07 13.19 1.90
N ALA A 172 10.16 13.76 3.09
CA ALA A 172 11.17 14.77 3.39
C ALA A 172 12.60 14.21 3.34
N ILE A 173 12.81 13.01 3.90
CA ILE A 173 14.15 12.45 4.11
C ILE A 173 14.66 11.72 2.86
N TYR A 174 13.79 11.07 2.10
CA TYR A 174 14.22 10.18 1.01
C TYR A 174 13.58 10.51 -0.34
N LEU A 175 12.25 10.58 -0.44
CA LEU A 175 11.60 10.66 -1.75
C LEU A 175 11.86 11.99 -2.46
N LEU A 176 11.75 13.14 -1.80
CA LEU A 176 12.01 14.45 -2.42
C LEU A 176 13.48 14.61 -2.81
N PRO A 177 14.48 14.25 -1.97
CA PRO A 177 15.88 14.20 -2.40
C PRO A 177 16.14 13.25 -3.56
N ALA A 178 15.54 12.06 -3.56
CA ALA A 178 15.68 11.10 -4.67
C ALA A 178 15.06 11.65 -5.96
N PHE A 179 13.86 12.24 -5.87
CA PHE A 179 13.18 12.89 -7.00
C PHE A 179 14.03 14.02 -7.57
N SER A 180 14.55 14.91 -6.72
CA SER A 180 15.46 15.99 -7.10
C SER A 180 16.68 15.47 -7.87
N LYS A 181 17.33 14.42 -7.37
CA LYS A 181 18.51 13.82 -8.00
C LYS A 181 18.20 13.16 -9.34
N LEU A 182 17.11 12.40 -9.44
CA LEU A 182 16.76 11.65 -10.65
C LEU A 182 16.20 12.54 -11.76
N TYR A 183 15.48 13.62 -11.41
CA TYR A 183 14.97 14.60 -12.37
C TYR A 183 15.96 15.72 -12.70
N GLY A 184 17.05 15.85 -11.93
CA GLY A 184 17.96 17.00 -12.03
C GLY A 184 17.29 18.32 -11.64
N LEU A 185 16.18 18.28 -10.91
CA LEU A 185 15.44 19.45 -10.43
C LEU A 185 15.93 19.80 -9.02
N PRO A 186 16.44 21.03 -8.77
CA PRO A 186 16.87 21.42 -7.44
C PRO A 186 15.69 21.42 -6.46
N LEU A 187 15.97 21.08 -5.20
CA LEU A 187 14.93 21.03 -4.15
C LEU A 187 14.17 22.36 -4.01
N ASP A 188 14.85 23.48 -4.20
CA ASP A 188 14.23 24.81 -4.17
C ASP A 188 13.18 24.99 -5.28
N ALA A 189 13.40 24.44 -6.47
CA ALA A 189 12.41 24.48 -7.54
C ALA A 189 11.17 23.64 -7.16
N ILE A 190 11.37 22.50 -6.49
CA ILE A 190 10.25 21.68 -6.00
C ILE A 190 9.46 22.42 -4.92
N VAL A 191 10.14 23.14 -4.03
CA VAL A 191 9.49 24.01 -3.03
C VAL A 191 8.71 25.13 -3.71
N GLN A 192 9.24 25.76 -4.76
CA GLN A 192 8.55 26.79 -5.53
C GLN A 192 7.29 26.25 -6.22
N MET A 193 7.33 25.03 -6.74
CA MET A 193 6.12 24.37 -7.27
C MET A 193 5.04 24.21 -6.21
N GLY A 194 5.43 23.90 -4.96
CA GLY A 194 4.52 23.87 -3.82
C GLY A 194 4.00 25.26 -3.45
N ASN A 195 4.88 26.25 -3.39
CA ASN A 195 4.54 27.63 -3.05
C ASN A 195 3.49 28.22 -3.99
N ALA A 196 3.60 27.94 -5.29
CA ALA A 196 2.65 28.39 -6.32
C ALA A 196 1.22 27.87 -6.09
N VAL A 197 1.07 26.74 -5.39
CA VAL A 197 -0.24 26.14 -5.05
C VAL A 197 -0.68 26.56 -3.65
N ASN A 198 0.25 26.69 -2.71
CA ASN A 198 0.01 27.10 -1.35
C ASN A 198 1.16 27.98 -0.84
N GLY A 199 0.92 29.29 -0.70
CA GLY A 199 1.93 30.28 -0.32
C GLY A 199 2.57 30.08 1.06
N ASN A 200 2.08 29.13 1.87
CA ASN A 200 2.72 28.75 3.14
C ASN A 200 3.88 27.74 2.95
N ILE A 201 4.05 27.20 1.74
CA ILE A 201 5.13 26.26 1.41
C ILE A 201 6.39 27.03 1.05
N ASN A 202 7.32 27.15 2.00
CA ASN A 202 8.54 27.94 1.88
C ASN A 202 9.83 27.11 2.04
N SER A 203 9.68 25.83 2.37
CA SER A 203 10.76 24.86 2.58
C SER A 203 10.23 23.44 2.36
N ILE A 204 11.14 22.46 2.28
CA ILE A 204 10.79 21.02 2.22
C ILE A 204 9.90 20.62 3.41
N VAL A 205 10.20 21.11 4.60
CA VAL A 205 9.43 20.79 5.82
C VAL A 205 7.99 21.27 5.67
N THR A 206 7.81 22.53 5.28
CA THR A 206 6.46 23.07 5.05
C THR A 206 5.76 22.38 3.88
N LEU A 207 6.49 21.95 2.83
CA LEU A 207 5.92 21.21 1.72
C LEU A 207 5.35 19.87 2.20
N VAL A 208 6.11 19.08 2.95
CA VAL A 208 5.60 17.78 3.42
C VAL A 208 4.49 17.94 4.45
N VAL A 209 4.52 18.99 5.28
CA VAL A 209 3.47 19.26 6.28
C VAL A 209 2.17 19.75 5.63
N PHE A 210 2.23 20.58 4.59
CA PHE A 210 1.03 21.17 3.97
C PHE A 210 0.52 20.40 2.75
N ALA A 211 1.35 19.57 2.10
CA ALA A 211 0.94 18.76 0.96
C ALA A 211 0.86 17.27 1.33
N VAL A 212 1.95 16.70 1.84
CA VAL A 212 2.06 15.23 2.03
C VAL A 212 1.23 14.73 3.20
N ALA A 213 1.29 15.38 4.36
CA ALA A 213 0.54 14.95 5.54
C ALA A 213 -0.98 15.00 5.31
N PRO A 214 -1.57 16.10 4.77
CA PRO A 214 -3.00 16.15 4.48
C PRO A 214 -3.42 15.16 3.39
N MET A 215 -2.60 14.98 2.35
CA MET A 215 -2.83 13.97 1.33
C MET A 215 -2.91 12.56 1.94
N ASN A 216 -1.97 12.17 2.80
CA ASN A 216 -1.97 10.86 3.43
C ASN A 216 -3.17 10.67 4.38
N LEU A 217 -3.55 11.71 5.12
CA LEU A 217 -4.78 11.67 5.95
C LEU A 217 -6.03 11.47 5.09
N LEU A 218 -6.15 12.21 3.98
CA LEU A 218 -7.27 12.08 3.04
C LEU A 218 -7.29 10.70 2.39
N LYS A 219 -6.13 10.20 1.95
CA LYS A 219 -5.98 8.89 1.32
C LYS A 219 -6.36 7.78 2.29
N GLY A 220 -5.73 7.73 3.46
CA GLY A 220 -5.99 6.68 4.45
C GLY A 220 -7.42 6.75 5.01
N GLY A 221 -7.92 7.96 5.25
CA GLY A 221 -9.29 8.20 5.73
C GLY A 221 -10.35 7.78 4.71
N SER A 222 -10.20 8.17 3.45
CA SER A 222 -11.15 7.83 2.39
C SER A 222 -11.14 6.33 2.06
N VAL A 223 -9.96 5.72 1.93
CA VAL A 223 -9.81 4.27 1.74
C VAL A 223 -10.45 3.52 2.90
N SER A 224 -10.14 3.90 4.14
CA SER A 224 -10.72 3.30 5.33
C SER A 224 -12.24 3.42 5.35
N LEU A 225 -12.78 4.61 5.04
CA LEU A 225 -14.22 4.84 4.99
C LEU A 225 -14.90 3.91 3.99
N VAL A 226 -14.40 3.88 2.75
CA VAL A 226 -14.99 3.05 1.69
C VAL A 226 -14.88 1.57 2.04
N THR A 227 -13.73 1.10 2.53
CA THR A 227 -13.56 -0.29 2.98
C THR A 227 -14.55 -0.66 4.09
N MET A 228 -14.84 0.23 5.04
CA MET A 228 -15.83 -0.02 6.09
C MET A 228 -17.27 -0.09 5.57
N LEU A 229 -17.61 0.69 4.53
CA LEU A 229 -18.94 0.64 3.90
C LEU A 229 -19.18 -0.69 3.20
N ILE A 230 -18.16 -1.25 2.54
CA ILE A 230 -18.25 -2.54 1.84
C ILE A 230 -18.00 -3.75 2.75
N TYR A 231 -17.46 -3.54 3.96
CA TYR A 231 -17.10 -4.60 4.92
C TYR A 231 -18.22 -5.61 5.17
N LYS A 232 -19.47 -5.15 5.33
CA LYS A 232 -20.61 -6.06 5.61
C LYS A 232 -20.86 -7.02 4.45
N LYS A 233 -20.74 -6.55 3.20
CA LYS A 233 -20.91 -7.36 1.99
C LYS A 233 -19.75 -8.33 1.79
N LEU A 234 -18.55 -7.95 2.22
CA LEU A 234 -17.35 -8.77 2.13
C LEU A 234 -17.21 -9.76 3.31
N SER A 235 -17.91 -9.53 4.42
CA SER A 235 -17.81 -10.37 5.62
C SER A 235 -18.00 -11.87 5.37
N PRO A 236 -18.90 -12.35 4.49
CA PRO A 236 -18.99 -13.78 4.17
C PRO A 236 -17.72 -14.33 3.54
N ILE A 237 -17.08 -13.57 2.65
CA ILE A 237 -15.81 -13.93 1.99
C ILE A 237 -14.67 -13.91 3.03
N LEU A 238 -14.62 -12.86 3.87
CA LEU A 238 -13.64 -12.71 4.96
C LEU A 238 -13.75 -13.84 6.01
N LYS A 239 -14.97 -14.30 6.29
CA LYS A 239 -15.24 -15.40 7.23
C LYS A 239 -15.02 -16.78 6.57
N SER A 240 -15.41 -16.97 5.32
CA SER A 240 -15.17 -18.20 4.56
C SER A 240 -13.66 -18.48 4.39
N ALA A 241 -12.85 -17.44 4.22
CA ALA A 241 -11.39 -17.54 4.25
C ALA A 241 -10.83 -18.01 5.61
N ALA A 242 -11.60 -17.91 6.71
CA ALA A 242 -11.21 -18.38 8.04
C ALA A 242 -11.85 -19.73 8.44
N ILE A 243 -12.88 -20.19 7.71
CA ILE A 243 -13.64 -21.41 8.03
C ILE A 243 -13.05 -22.64 7.31
N SER A 244 -12.42 -22.47 6.15
CA SER A 244 -11.84 -23.58 5.37
C SER A 244 -10.84 -24.43 6.19
N GLY A 245 -9.95 -23.79 6.96
CA GLY A 245 -9.00 -24.49 7.83
C GLY A 245 -9.60 -25.25 9.02
N LYS A 246 -10.84 -24.94 9.46
CA LYS A 246 -11.50 -25.71 10.54
C LYS A 246 -12.18 -26.96 10.02
N THR A 247 -12.83 -26.90 8.87
CA THR A 247 -13.60 -28.02 8.32
C THR A 247 -12.70 -29.15 7.80
N GLU A 248 -11.52 -28.84 7.25
CA GLU A 248 -10.54 -29.86 6.85
C GLU A 248 -9.95 -30.59 8.07
N HIS A 249 -9.74 -29.89 9.19
CA HIS A 249 -9.16 -30.47 10.40
C HIS A 249 -10.11 -31.45 11.10
N VAL A 250 -11.43 -31.18 11.08
CA VAL A 250 -12.44 -32.11 11.63
C VAL A 250 -12.55 -33.37 10.77
N LYS A 251 -12.56 -33.22 9.44
CA LYS A 251 -12.63 -34.37 8.52
C LYS A 251 -11.42 -35.30 8.62
N GLN A 252 -10.21 -34.76 8.77
CA GLN A 252 -8.99 -35.56 8.94
C GLN A 252 -8.94 -36.31 10.28
N VAL A 253 -9.49 -35.74 11.36
CA VAL A 253 -9.53 -36.42 12.67
C VAL A 253 -10.58 -37.53 12.68
N GLU A 254 -11.67 -37.39 11.92
CA GLU A 254 -12.70 -38.42 11.78
C GLU A 254 -12.32 -39.57 10.83
N THR A 255 -11.39 -39.37 9.88
CA THR A 255 -10.92 -40.45 8.98
C THR A 255 -9.77 -41.29 9.56
N VAL A 256 -9.25 -40.93 10.73
CA VAL A 256 -8.15 -41.63 11.42
C VAL A 256 -8.66 -42.38 12.67
N LYS A 257 -9.97 -42.50 12.85
CA LYS A 257 -10.62 -43.36 13.85
C LYS A 257 -11.40 -44.47 13.16
#